data_AF-A0A1B3EB04-F1
#
_entry.id   AF-A0A1B3EB04-F1
#
_cell.length_a   1.000
_cell.length_b   1.000
_cell.length_c   1.000
_cell.angle_alpha   90.00
_cell.angle_beta   90.00
_cell.angle_gamma   90.00
#
_symmetry.space_group_name_H-M   'P 1'
#
loop_
_entity.id
_entity.type
_entity.pdbx_description
1 polymer ?
#
loop_
_entity_poly.entity_id
_entity_poly.type
_entity_poly.pdbx_seq_one_letter_code
_entity_poly.pdbx_strand_id
1 'polypeptide(L)' 'MRTQDAADYFGSKKKLAEALHIQPSAVTQWGEEVPWARQYQIEVLTSGALKAGPPPKTAMDDAQ' A
#
# COMPACT_ATOMS: atom_id res chain seq x y z
N MET A 1 -6.40 2.85 -1.54
CA MET A 1 -5.47 3.96 -1.22
C MET A 1 -4.63 4.24 -2.44
N ARG A 2 -4.54 5.51 -2.88
CA ARG A 2 -3.71 5.86 -4.04
C ARG A 2 -2.23 5.80 -3.69
N THR A 3 -1.43 5.34 -4.62
CA THR A 3 0.04 5.28 -4.48
C THR A 3 0.63 6.66 -4.25
N GLN A 4 0.04 7.69 -4.88
CA GLN A 4 0.50 9.07 -4.73
C GLN A 4 0.22 9.59 -3.31
N ASP A 5 -0.99 9.39 -2.77
CA ASP A 5 -1.33 9.82 -1.40
C ASP A 5 -0.40 9.19 -0.36
N ALA A 6 -0.09 7.90 -0.52
CA ALA A 6 0.90 7.22 0.31
C ALA A 6 2.29 7.86 0.14
N ALA A 7 2.75 8.06 -1.10
CA ALA A 7 4.05 8.66 -1.36
C ALA A 7 4.16 10.07 -0.76
N ASP A 8 3.10 10.87 -0.81
CA ASP A 8 3.06 12.23 -0.27
C ASP A 8 3.11 12.23 1.26
N TYR A 9 2.42 11.28 1.91
CA TYR A 9 2.49 11.11 3.37
C TYR A 9 3.91 10.79 3.86
N PHE A 10 4.61 9.86 3.20
CA PHE A 10 6.00 9.54 3.52
C PHE A 10 7.01 10.55 2.93
N GLY A 11 6.53 11.50 2.12
CA GLY A 11 7.30 12.55 1.45
C GLY A 11 7.93 12.17 0.11
N SER A 12 8.02 10.89 -0.24
CA SER A 12 8.33 10.43 -1.62
C SER A 12 8.08 8.94 -1.78
N LYS A 13 7.97 8.46 -3.04
CA LYS A 13 7.91 7.02 -3.36
C LYS A 13 9.13 6.25 -2.83
N LYS A 14 10.30 6.89 -2.78
CA LYS A 14 11.53 6.30 -2.22
C LYS A 14 11.42 6.10 -0.70
N LYS A 15 10.99 7.13 0.03
CA LYS A 15 10.78 7.05 1.49
C LYS A 15 9.67 6.05 1.86
N LEU A 16 8.61 5.97 1.06
CA LEU A 16 7.58 4.93 1.19
C LEU A 16 8.17 3.52 1.02
N ALA A 17 9.06 3.32 0.03
CA ALA A 17 9.74 2.04 -0.17
C ALA A 17 10.66 1.69 1.01
N GLU A 18 11.40 2.67 1.54
CA GLU A 18 12.26 2.51 2.72
C GLU A 18 11.44 2.15 3.97
N ALA A 19 10.31 2.82 4.21
CA ALA A 19 9.40 2.52 5.31
C ALA A 19 8.78 1.12 5.23
N LEU A 20 8.59 0.61 4.01
CA LEU A 20 8.07 -0.74 3.75
C LEU A 20 9.18 -1.79 3.58
N HIS A 21 10.45 -1.41 3.71
CA HIS A 21 11.61 -2.27 3.48
C HIS A 21 11.58 -2.98 2.11
N ILE A 22 11.20 -2.27 1.06
CA ILE A 22 11.16 -2.76 -0.31
C ILE A 22 12.00 -1.91 -1.26
N GLN A 23 12.20 -2.44 -2.46
CA GLN A 23 12.83 -1.71 -3.54
C GLN A 23 11.91 -0.58 -4.05
N PRO A 24 12.43 0.62 -4.35
CA PRO A 24 11.64 1.71 -4.95
C PRO A 24 10.96 1.33 -6.27
N SER A 25 11.55 0.41 -7.03
CA SER A 25 10.95 -0.13 -8.26
C SER A 25 9.61 -0.82 -8.01
N ALA A 26 9.43 -1.47 -6.86
CA ALA A 26 8.17 -2.09 -6.49
C ALA A 26 7.05 -1.06 -6.31
N VAL A 27 7.35 0.10 -5.70
CA VAL A 27 6.38 1.21 -5.55
C VAL A 27 5.96 1.76 -6.91
N THR A 28 6.89 1.86 -7.86
CA THR A 28 6.59 2.31 -9.23
C THR A 28 5.70 1.31 -9.98
N GLN A 29 5.85 0.01 -9.71
CA GLN A 29 5.06 -1.05 -10.35
C GLN A 29 3.59 -1.10 -9.87
N TRP A 30 3.24 -0.45 -8.76
CA TRP A 30 1.86 -0.46 -8.26
C TRP A 30 0.88 0.30 -9.16
N GLY A 31 1.35 1.27 -9.94
CA GLY A 31 0.48 2.13 -10.74
C GLY A 31 -0.26 3.15 -9.87
N GLU A 32 -1.56 3.37 -10.14
CA GLU A 32 -2.38 4.35 -9.42
C GLU A 32 -2.73 3.93 -7.99
N GLU A 33 -2.94 2.63 -7.75
CA GLU A 33 -3.39 2.13 -6.46
C GLU A 33 -2.38 1.19 -5.81
N VAL A 34 -2.23 1.33 -4.50
CA VAL A 34 -1.37 0.45 -3.72
C VAL A 34 -2.03 -0.95 -3.63
N PRO A 35 -1.29 -2.05 -3.81
CA PRO A 35 -1.83 -3.39 -3.63
C PRO A 35 -2.44 -3.58 -2.24
N TRP A 36 -3.57 -4.28 -2.14
CA TRP A 36 -4.32 -4.43 -0.89
C TRP A 36 -3.44 -4.78 0.31
N ALA A 37 -2.61 -5.82 0.22
CA ALA A 37 -1.72 -6.23 1.31
C ALA A 37 -0.78 -5.11 1.79
N ARG A 38 -0.35 -4.22 0.89
CA ARG A 38 0.50 -3.06 1.23
C ARG A 38 -0.30 -1.93 1.84
N GLN A 39 -1.57 -1.77 1.49
CA GLN A 39 -2.43 -0.77 2.12
C GLN A 39 -2.55 -0.99 3.63
N TYR A 40 -2.66 -2.25 4.09
CA TYR A 40 -2.69 -2.57 5.54
C TYR A 40 -1.37 -2.26 6.23
N GLN A 41 -0.25 -2.64 5.61
CA GLN A 41 1.07 -2.32 6.14
C GLN A 41 1.25 -0.81 6.30
N ILE A 42 0.84 -0.04 5.29
CA ILE A 42 0.88 1.42 5.34
C ILE A 42 -0.06 1.95 6.44
N GLU A 43 -1.27 1.43 6.57
CA GLU A 43 -2.18 1.85 7.64
C GLU A 43 -1.56 1.68 9.03
N VAL A 44 -0.91 0.54 9.27
CA VAL A 44 -0.21 0.27 10.54
C VAL A 44 0.97 1.22 10.74
N LEU A 45 1.80 1.42 9.71
CA LEU A 45 2.96 2.34 9.77
C LEU A 45 2.55 3.79 9.99
N THR A 46 1.40 4.19 9.45
CA THR A 46 0.86 5.55 9.59
C THR A 46 -0.02 5.71 10.83
N SER A 47 -0.11 4.70 11.69
CA SER A 47 -0.99 4.70 12.88
C SER A 47 -2.44 5.07 12.55
N GLY A 48 -2.94 4.66 11.39
CA GLY A 48 -4.29 4.94 10.94
C GLY A 48 -4.51 6.27 10.22
N ALA A 49 -3.47 7.06 9.94
CA ALA A 49 -3.60 8.29 9.16
C ALA A 49 -3.98 8.01 7.69
N LEU A 50 -3.46 6.91 7.12
CA LEU A 50 -3.91 6.37 5.83
C LEU A 50 -4.73 5.10 6.07
N LYS A 51 -5.90 5.00 5.43
CA LYS A 51 -6.80 3.86 5.58
C LYS A 51 -6.73 2.92 4.39
N ALA A 52 -6.62 1.63 4.68
CA ALA A 52 -6.72 0.60 3.66
C ALA A 52 -8.15 0.56 3.10
N GLY A 53 -8.25 0.38 1.78
CA GLY A 53 -9.52 0.12 1.12
C GLY A 53 -10.07 -1.26 1.48
N PRO A 54 -11.35 -1.53 1.12
CA PRO A 54 -11.95 -2.83 1.35
C PRO A 54 -11.14 -3.95 0.68
N PRO A 55 -11.09 -5.14 1.29
CA PRO A 55 -10.46 -6.29 0.66
C PRO A 55 -11.05 -6.61 -0.71
N PRO A 56 -10.21 -7.02 -1.67
CA PRO A 56 -10.73 -7.62 -2.88
C PRO A 56 -11.62 -8.79 -2.46
N LYS A 57 -12.79 -8.90 -3.08
CA LYS A 57 -13.85 -9.85 -2.72
C LYS A 57 -13.46 -11.33 -2.87
N THR A 58 -12.21 -11.63 -3.22
CA THR A 58 -11.77 -12.93 -3.75
C THR A 58 -11.18 -13.88 -2.70
N ALA A 59 -11.15 -13.53 -1.41
CA ALA A 59 -10.54 -14.39 -0.39
C ALA A 59 -11.44 -15.51 0.17
N MET A 60 -12.65 -15.72 -0.38
CA MET A 60 -13.61 -16.72 0.14
C MET A 60 -14.07 -17.79 -0.87
N ASP A 61 -13.71 -17.72 -2.16
CA ASP A 61 -14.24 -18.61 -3.19
C ASP A 61 -13.24 -19.67 -3.74
N ASP A 62 -11.97 -19.68 -3.30
CA ASP A 62 -10.94 -20.63 -3.80
C ASP A 62 -10.73 -21.86 -2.88
N ALA A 63 -11.70 -22.17 -2.00
CA ALA A 63 -11.63 -23.30 -1.06
C ALA A 63 -12.79 -24.31 -1.21
N GLN A 64 -13.29 -24.53 -2.43
CA GLN A 64 -14.30 -25.55 -2.72
C GLN A 64 -13.80 -26.67 -3.63
#